data_AF-A0A8X7RSG5-F1
#
_entry.id   AF-A0A8X7RSG5-F1
#
_cell.length_a   1.000
_cell.length_b   1.000
_cell.length_c   1.000
_cell.angle_alpha   90.00
_cell.angle_beta   90.00
_cell.angle_gamma   90.00
#
_symmetry.space_group_name_H-M   'P 1'
#
loop_
_entity.id
_entity.type
_entity.pdbx_description
1 polymer ?
#
loop_
_entity_poly.entity_id
_entity_poly.type
_entity_poly.pdbx_seq_one_letter_code
_entity_poly.pdbx_strand_id
1 'polypeptide(L)'
;MNVVIDKYDTALKGALEELELAKKEFAEKEEVSARQLNESRANLQKLDGVMAHTIARRDEFKAALESSRRTIRELEQKNADLESERASLAATHGREIKRLRDSRILEVTRETGRVEAEMTAKASRCFANIRSREERRGPYDEARLLYSQAFGTRKCLEALKGAGNDIPQASIDMFVEYERKYEQEAEQLKVGEIPESDFRLSPLVLESQFVDARILAGLNPYGSNAGLIDPETTANLHVSCTRPVGERREEPTLPIENPLTVLEEEVPGRGARVDGNNVPVLVLSDTSSHRDGEKTLARCRRMLRCKSLRLPANRASGLRSFPPLMIARVIGKLSFPCLLFSFESQRT
;
A
#
# COMPACT_ATOMS: atom_id res chain seq x y z
N MET A 1 -36.50 137.28 36.08
CA MET A 1 -36.43 135.95 35.42
C MET A 1 -35.28 135.18 36.06
N ASN A 2 -35.53 134.01 36.65
CA ASN A 2 -34.63 133.39 37.62
C ASN A 2 -33.71 132.37 36.91
N VAL A 3 -32.49 132.80 36.55
CA VAL A 3 -31.48 132.07 35.77
C VAL A 3 -31.17 130.66 36.31
N VAL A 4 -31.46 130.41 37.58
CA VAL A 4 -31.29 129.10 38.23
C VAL A 4 -32.35 128.09 37.78
N ILE A 5 -33.59 128.53 37.55
CA ILE A 5 -34.71 127.67 37.14
C ILE A 5 -34.50 127.18 35.71
N ASP A 6 -34.13 128.06 34.79
CA ASP A 6 -33.89 127.69 33.38
C ASP A 6 -32.70 126.72 33.22
N LYS A 7 -31.66 126.86 34.05
CA LYS A 7 -30.54 125.91 34.09
C LYS A 7 -30.98 124.53 34.58
N TYR A 8 -31.87 124.50 35.58
CA TYR A 8 -32.42 123.27 36.12
C TYR A 8 -33.35 122.57 35.13
N ASP A 9 -34.22 123.32 34.46
CA ASP A 9 -35.14 122.79 33.43
C ASP A 9 -34.38 122.30 32.19
N THR A 10 -33.30 122.98 31.78
CA THR A 10 -32.45 122.53 30.68
C THR A 10 -31.69 121.26 31.03
N ALA A 11 -31.15 121.17 32.27
CA ALA A 11 -30.49 119.97 32.75
C ALA A 11 -31.48 118.78 32.90
N LEU A 12 -32.70 119.05 33.35
CA LEU A 12 -33.75 118.04 33.49
C LEU A 12 -34.20 117.51 32.13
N LYS A 13 -34.38 118.38 31.13
CA LYS A 13 -34.69 117.97 29.75
C LYS A 13 -33.56 117.18 29.11
N GLY A 14 -32.31 117.61 29.26
CA GLY A 14 -31.14 116.86 28.79
C GLY A 14 -31.05 115.46 29.42
N ALA A 15 -31.26 115.36 30.73
CA ALA A 15 -31.29 114.07 31.42
C ALA A 15 -32.47 113.18 30.97
N LEU A 16 -33.64 113.76 30.65
CA LEU A 16 -34.77 113.02 30.09
C LEU A 16 -34.49 112.52 28.67
N GLU A 17 -33.88 113.33 27.81
CA GLU A 17 -33.49 112.94 26.45
C GLU A 17 -32.40 111.85 26.45
N GLU A 18 -31.40 111.98 27.33
CA GLU A 18 -30.38 110.95 27.55
C GLU A 18 -31.00 109.65 28.08
N LEU A 19 -31.97 109.74 29.00
CA LEU A 19 -32.70 108.58 29.50
C LEU A 19 -33.55 107.92 28.42
N GLU A 20 -34.21 108.69 27.54
CA GLU A 20 -34.97 108.14 26.41
C GLU A 20 -34.05 107.47 25.38
N LEU A 21 -32.90 108.06 25.08
CA LEU A 21 -31.91 107.50 24.17
C LEU A 21 -31.31 106.21 24.76
N ALA A 22 -30.94 106.22 26.04
CA ALA A 22 -30.46 105.04 26.75
C ALA A 22 -31.51 103.92 26.81
N LYS A 23 -32.80 104.26 26.98
CA LYS A 23 -33.89 103.27 26.94
C LYS A 23 -34.04 102.64 25.56
N LYS A 24 -33.95 103.44 24.48
CA LYS A 24 -33.99 102.92 23.10
C LYS A 24 -32.80 102.00 22.82
N GLU A 25 -31.60 102.42 23.17
CA GLU A 25 -30.39 101.58 23.03
C GLU A 25 -30.48 100.29 23.85
N PHE A 26 -31.02 100.35 25.06
CA PHE A 26 -31.21 99.17 25.90
C PHE A 26 -32.22 98.21 25.27
N ALA A 27 -33.35 98.72 24.77
CA ALA A 27 -34.34 97.91 24.08
C ALA A 27 -33.79 97.25 22.80
N GLU A 28 -32.99 97.98 22.01
CA GLU A 28 -32.32 97.43 20.82
C GLU A 28 -31.30 96.34 21.18
N LYS A 29 -30.48 96.57 22.23
CA LYS A 29 -29.52 95.57 22.74
C LYS A 29 -30.24 94.33 23.27
N GLU A 30 -31.35 94.52 23.98
CA GLU A 30 -32.19 93.43 24.48
C GLU A 30 -32.77 92.61 23.32
N GLU A 31 -33.30 93.26 22.28
CA GLU A 31 -33.83 92.57 21.10
C GLU A 31 -32.74 91.78 20.35
N VAL A 32 -31.57 92.38 20.13
CA VAL A 32 -30.42 91.69 19.52
C VAL A 32 -29.99 90.50 20.36
N SER A 33 -29.93 90.65 21.68
CA SER A 33 -29.58 89.56 22.60
C SER A 33 -30.63 88.43 22.59
N ALA A 34 -31.92 88.76 22.51
CA ALA A 34 -33.00 87.79 22.42
C ALA A 34 -32.95 87.01 21.10
N ARG A 35 -32.63 87.67 19.98
CA ARG A 35 -32.42 87.01 18.68
C ARG A 35 -31.23 86.04 18.73
N GLN A 36 -30.10 86.46 19.32
CA GLN A 36 -28.91 85.60 19.49
C GLN A 36 -29.18 84.40 20.42
N LEU A 37 -29.92 84.59 21.51
CA LEU A 37 -30.35 83.49 22.39
C LEU A 37 -31.27 82.50 21.67
N ASN A 38 -32.21 82.98 20.85
CA ASN A 38 -33.07 82.10 20.06
C ASN A 38 -32.30 81.33 18.98
N GLU A 39 -31.33 81.95 18.32
CA GLU A 39 -30.48 81.30 17.33
C GLU A 39 -29.58 80.23 17.96
N SER A 40 -28.92 80.54 19.07
CA SER A 40 -28.13 79.57 19.82
C SER A 40 -28.99 78.40 20.34
N ARG A 41 -30.20 78.67 20.82
CA ARG A 41 -31.17 77.63 21.21
C ARG A 41 -31.57 76.74 20.03
N ALA A 42 -31.83 77.31 18.86
CA ALA A 42 -32.15 76.55 17.65
C ALA A 42 -30.96 75.68 17.20
N ASN A 43 -29.73 76.19 17.30
CA ASN A 43 -28.53 75.43 16.97
C ASN A 43 -28.28 74.27 17.95
N LEU A 44 -28.52 74.47 19.25
CA LEU A 44 -28.48 73.39 20.24
C LEU A 44 -29.51 72.30 19.94
N GLN A 45 -30.75 72.65 19.59
CA GLN A 45 -31.77 71.66 19.22
C GLN A 45 -31.38 70.85 17.97
N LYS A 46 -30.78 71.48 16.97
CA LYS A 46 -30.25 70.76 15.79
C LYS A 46 -29.13 69.81 16.17
N LEU A 47 -28.21 70.25 17.04
CA LEU A 47 -27.11 69.43 17.53
C LEU A 47 -27.62 68.23 18.34
N ASP A 48 -28.62 68.43 19.21
CA ASP A 48 -29.28 67.36 19.96
C ASP A 48 -29.93 66.33 19.03
N GLY A 49 -30.59 66.78 17.95
CA GLY A 49 -31.15 65.90 16.93
C GLY A 49 -30.10 65.05 16.22
N VAL A 50 -28.97 65.65 15.82
CA VAL A 50 -27.84 64.93 15.20
C VAL A 50 -27.21 63.94 16.18
N MET A 51 -27.07 64.33 17.45
CA MET A 51 -26.54 63.46 18.50
C MET A 51 -27.45 62.26 18.75
N ALA A 52 -28.77 62.47 18.87
CA ALA A 52 -29.75 61.41 19.03
C ALA A 52 -29.70 60.41 17.86
N HIS A 53 -29.66 60.91 16.62
CA HIS A 53 -29.52 60.06 15.44
C HIS A 53 -28.21 59.26 15.44
N THR A 54 -27.09 59.90 15.84
CA THR A 54 -25.78 59.23 15.90
C THR A 54 -25.75 58.13 16.97
N ILE A 55 -26.43 58.34 18.10
CA ILE A 55 -26.58 57.32 19.15
C ILE A 55 -27.41 56.15 18.64
N ALA A 56 -28.57 56.40 18.02
CA ALA A 56 -29.42 55.34 17.47
C ALA A 56 -28.67 54.47 16.45
N ARG A 57 -27.94 55.10 15.51
CA ARG A 57 -27.12 54.39 14.52
C ARG A 57 -25.99 53.57 15.15
N ARG A 58 -25.38 54.07 16.24
CA ARG A 58 -24.37 53.33 16.99
C ARG A 58 -24.98 52.08 17.63
N ASP A 59 -26.16 52.19 18.22
CA ASP A 59 -26.83 51.08 18.89
C ASP A 59 -27.28 50.01 17.89
N GLU A 60 -27.75 50.40 16.70
CA GLU A 60 -28.02 49.50 15.58
C GLU A 60 -26.77 48.73 15.15
N PHE A 61 -25.64 49.42 14.94
CA PHE A 61 -24.38 48.77 14.58
C PHE A 61 -23.88 47.84 15.69
N LYS A 62 -24.07 48.22 16.96
CA LYS A 62 -23.71 47.38 18.11
C LYS A 62 -24.54 46.11 18.13
N ALA A 63 -25.86 46.21 17.94
CA ALA A 63 -26.75 45.06 17.86
C ALA A 63 -26.41 44.13 16.69
N ALA A 64 -26.13 44.69 15.51
CA ALA A 64 -25.71 43.94 14.33
C ALA A 64 -24.37 43.20 14.57
N LEU A 65 -23.40 43.86 15.21
CA LEU A 65 -22.11 43.27 15.55
C LEU A 65 -22.24 42.14 16.59
N GLU A 66 -23.10 42.30 17.59
CA GLU A 66 -23.41 41.22 18.54
C GLU A 66 -24.11 40.04 17.85
N SER A 67 -25.04 40.28 16.93
CA SER A 67 -25.69 39.23 16.13
C SER A 67 -24.67 38.48 15.28
N SER A 68 -23.78 39.20 14.57
CA SER A 68 -22.72 38.60 13.76
C SER A 68 -21.79 37.74 14.61
N ARG A 69 -21.38 38.23 15.79
CA ARG A 69 -20.57 37.45 16.74
C ARG A 69 -21.26 36.17 17.20
N ARG A 70 -22.57 36.17 17.41
CA ARG A 70 -23.33 34.93 17.72
C ARG A 70 -23.27 33.96 16.56
N THR A 71 -23.53 34.41 15.34
CA THR A 71 -23.48 33.55 14.15
C THR A 71 -22.07 32.97 13.91
N ILE A 72 -21.01 33.73 14.16
CA ILE A 72 -19.63 33.24 14.04
C ILE A 72 -19.39 32.08 15.02
N ARG A 73 -19.77 32.24 16.30
CA ARG A 73 -19.63 31.17 17.29
C ARG A 73 -20.42 29.92 16.95
N GLU A 74 -21.64 30.08 16.43
CA GLU A 74 -22.46 28.95 15.98
C GLU A 74 -21.82 28.21 14.79
N LEU A 75 -21.23 28.94 13.85
CA LEU A 75 -20.51 28.34 12.72
C LEU A 75 -19.21 27.66 13.16
N GLU A 76 -18.45 28.26 14.07
CA GLU A 76 -17.25 27.67 14.66
C GLU A 76 -17.58 26.35 15.38
N GLN A 77 -18.65 26.33 16.17
CA GLN A 77 -19.12 25.12 16.83
C GLN A 77 -19.52 24.03 15.83
N LYS A 78 -20.36 24.36 14.83
CA LYS A 78 -20.76 23.41 13.79
C LYS A 78 -19.55 22.88 13.00
N ASN A 79 -18.57 23.73 12.73
CA ASN A 79 -17.36 23.31 12.04
C ASN A 79 -16.53 22.33 12.88
N ALA A 80 -16.41 22.58 14.19
CA ALA A 80 -15.76 21.66 15.12
C ALA A 80 -16.49 20.31 15.18
N ASP A 81 -17.82 20.32 15.24
CA ASP A 81 -18.64 19.10 15.25
C ASP A 81 -18.45 18.31 13.95
N LEU A 82 -18.53 18.97 12.79
CA LEU A 82 -18.32 18.34 11.47
C LEU A 82 -16.91 17.75 11.31
N GLU A 83 -15.88 18.45 11.76
CA GLU A 83 -14.51 17.91 11.72
C GLU A 83 -14.35 16.70 12.65
N SER A 84 -15.02 16.69 13.81
CA SER A 84 -15.05 15.53 14.70
C SER A 84 -15.77 14.33 14.07
N GLU A 85 -16.89 14.56 13.38
CA GLU A 85 -17.64 13.52 12.67
C GLU A 85 -16.83 12.95 11.50
N ARG A 86 -16.19 13.82 10.70
CA ARG A 86 -15.29 13.42 9.62
C ARG A 86 -14.13 12.58 10.12
N ALA A 87 -13.49 12.98 11.22
CA ALA A 87 -12.42 12.20 11.84
C ALA A 87 -12.93 10.83 12.33
N SER A 88 -14.12 10.78 12.93
CA SER A 88 -14.74 9.53 13.39
C SER A 88 -15.06 8.58 12.23
N LEU A 89 -15.61 9.10 11.12
CA LEU A 89 -15.96 8.34 9.93
C LEU A 89 -14.71 7.85 9.18
N ALA A 90 -13.69 8.68 9.08
CA ALA A 90 -12.40 8.28 8.53
C ALA A 90 -11.76 7.15 9.35
N ALA A 91 -11.87 7.22 10.68
CA ALA A 91 -11.38 6.17 11.57
C ALA A 91 -12.17 4.86 11.43
N THR A 92 -13.51 4.90 11.32
CA THR A 92 -14.33 3.70 11.07
C THR A 92 -14.00 3.08 9.71
N HIS A 93 -13.89 3.90 8.66
CA HIS A 93 -13.56 3.44 7.32
C HIS A 93 -12.16 2.81 7.25
N GLY A 94 -11.17 3.42 7.92
CA GLY A 94 -9.83 2.86 8.04
C GLY A 94 -9.80 1.50 8.76
N ARG A 95 -10.58 1.34 9.83
CA ARG A 95 -10.74 0.05 10.52
C ARG A 95 -11.37 -1.01 9.62
N GLU A 96 -12.39 -0.63 8.85
CA GLU A 96 -13.08 -1.55 7.94
C GLU A 96 -12.18 -1.99 6.79
N ILE A 97 -11.45 -1.06 6.16
CA ILE A 97 -10.46 -1.40 5.13
C ILE A 97 -9.43 -2.40 5.69
N LYS A 98 -8.94 -2.17 6.91
CA LYS A 98 -7.99 -3.09 7.54
C LYS A 98 -8.62 -4.47 7.76
N ARG A 99 -9.83 -4.52 8.31
CA ARG A 99 -10.58 -5.78 8.53
C ARG A 99 -10.77 -6.56 7.23
N LEU A 100 -11.14 -5.90 6.14
CA LEU A 100 -11.30 -6.53 4.82
C LEU A 100 -9.99 -7.04 4.25
N ARG A 101 -8.89 -6.29 4.40
CA ARG A 101 -7.55 -6.75 4.01
C ARG A 101 -7.14 -8.00 4.80
N ASP A 102 -7.32 -7.98 6.12
CA ASP A 102 -6.97 -9.10 6.99
C ASP A 102 -7.84 -10.34 6.68
N SER A 103 -9.15 -10.16 6.41
CA SER A 103 -10.04 -11.23 5.93
C SER A 103 -9.53 -11.84 4.64
N ARG A 104 -9.22 -11.00 3.64
CA ARG A 104 -8.73 -11.47 2.34
C ARG A 104 -7.40 -12.21 2.46
N ILE A 105 -6.49 -11.74 3.30
CA ILE A 105 -5.22 -12.42 3.57
C ILE A 105 -5.50 -13.81 4.14
N LEU A 106 -6.36 -13.91 5.15
CA LEU A 106 -6.72 -15.19 5.76
C LEU A 106 -7.32 -16.17 4.75
N GLU A 107 -8.25 -15.71 3.92
CA GLU A 107 -8.90 -16.51 2.87
C GLU A 107 -7.87 -17.06 1.86
N VAL A 108 -7.01 -16.19 1.34
CA VAL A 108 -5.97 -16.56 0.36
C VAL A 108 -4.95 -17.51 0.99
N THR A 109 -4.52 -17.26 2.23
CA THR A 109 -3.57 -18.14 2.92
C THR A 109 -4.18 -19.52 3.15
N ARG A 110 -5.44 -19.60 3.57
CA ARG A 110 -6.12 -20.88 3.79
C ARG A 110 -6.28 -21.67 2.50
N GLU A 111 -6.66 -21.02 1.40
CA GLU A 111 -6.78 -21.70 0.10
C GLU A 111 -5.44 -22.12 -0.47
N THR A 112 -4.43 -21.25 -0.38
CA THR A 112 -3.06 -21.59 -0.79
C THR A 112 -2.58 -22.83 -0.04
N GLY A 113 -2.71 -22.87 1.29
CA GLY A 113 -2.32 -24.02 2.09
C GLY A 113 -3.08 -25.31 1.73
N ARG A 114 -4.38 -25.20 1.43
CA ARG A 114 -5.19 -26.34 0.98
C ARG A 114 -4.74 -26.88 -0.38
N VAL A 115 -4.53 -25.98 -1.35
CA VAL A 115 -4.05 -26.34 -2.70
C VAL A 115 -2.66 -26.96 -2.62
N GLU A 116 -1.76 -26.38 -1.84
CA GLU A 116 -0.41 -26.90 -1.62
C GLU A 116 -0.42 -28.29 -0.98
N ALA A 117 -1.27 -28.51 0.02
CA ALA A 117 -1.43 -29.81 0.66
C ALA A 117 -1.91 -30.89 -0.34
N GLU A 118 -2.92 -30.57 -1.15
CA GLU A 118 -3.43 -31.50 -2.18
C GLU A 118 -2.43 -31.75 -3.31
N MET A 119 -1.73 -30.70 -3.77
CA MET A 119 -0.62 -30.85 -4.72
C MET A 119 0.45 -31.78 -4.17
N THR A 120 0.83 -31.58 -2.90
CA THR A 120 1.83 -32.39 -2.22
C THR A 120 1.36 -33.84 -2.10
N ALA A 121 0.13 -34.08 -1.64
CA ALA A 121 -0.44 -35.42 -1.53
C ALA A 121 -0.52 -36.14 -2.89
N LYS A 122 -0.91 -35.43 -3.95
CA LYS A 122 -0.94 -35.97 -5.32
C LYS A 122 0.48 -36.31 -5.82
N ALA A 123 1.44 -35.42 -5.62
CA ALA A 123 2.83 -35.66 -5.99
C ALA A 123 3.43 -36.84 -5.20
N SER A 124 3.21 -36.90 -3.88
CA SER A 124 3.69 -38.00 -3.03
C SER A 124 3.13 -39.36 -3.47
N ARG A 125 1.84 -39.43 -3.84
CA ARG A 125 1.24 -40.65 -4.41
C ARG A 125 1.91 -41.05 -5.72
N CYS A 126 2.08 -40.11 -6.65
CA CYS A 126 2.80 -40.35 -7.89
C CYS A 126 4.23 -40.89 -7.64
N PHE A 127 5.01 -40.22 -6.79
CA PHE A 127 6.38 -40.66 -6.50
C PHE A 127 6.41 -42.01 -5.75
N ALA A 128 5.43 -42.31 -4.90
CA ALA A 128 5.33 -43.63 -4.27
C ALA A 128 5.07 -44.72 -5.32
N ASN A 129 4.16 -44.49 -6.26
CA ASN A 129 3.87 -45.42 -7.36
C ASN A 129 5.11 -45.66 -8.23
N ILE A 130 5.84 -44.59 -8.58
CA ILE A 130 7.08 -44.69 -9.38
C ILE A 130 8.16 -45.47 -8.61
N ARG A 131 8.36 -45.19 -7.32
CA ARG A 131 9.34 -45.92 -6.49
C ARG A 131 9.02 -47.41 -6.40
N SER A 132 7.76 -47.76 -6.14
CA SER A 132 7.33 -49.17 -6.09
C SER A 132 7.52 -49.90 -7.43
N ARG A 133 7.42 -49.20 -8.57
CA ARG A 133 7.74 -49.76 -9.88
C ARG A 133 9.23 -49.96 -10.06
N GLU A 134 10.04 -48.97 -9.72
CA GLU A 134 11.50 -49.05 -9.84
C GLU A 134 12.09 -50.14 -8.94
N GLU A 135 11.55 -50.32 -7.73
CA GLU A 135 11.94 -51.41 -6.81
C GLU A 135 11.70 -52.80 -7.40
N ARG A 136 10.62 -52.99 -8.17
CA ARG A 136 10.31 -54.28 -8.84
C ARG A 136 11.10 -54.49 -10.13
N ARG A 137 11.58 -53.42 -10.75
CA ARG A 137 12.26 -53.46 -12.05
C ARG A 137 13.57 -54.23 -12.00
N GLY A 138 14.38 -54.02 -10.97
CA GLY A 138 15.65 -54.75 -10.79
C GLY A 138 15.45 -56.28 -10.71
N PRO A 139 14.62 -56.78 -9.78
CA PRO A 139 14.28 -58.20 -9.69
C PRO A 139 13.65 -58.76 -10.98
N TYR A 140 12.80 -57.99 -11.65
CA TYR A 140 12.21 -58.40 -12.93
C TYR A 140 13.27 -58.60 -14.03
N ASP A 141 14.19 -57.64 -14.19
CA ASP A 141 15.26 -57.70 -15.18
C ASP A 141 16.21 -58.88 -14.87
N GLU A 142 16.50 -59.15 -13.60
CA GLU A 142 17.29 -60.32 -13.16
C GLU A 142 16.58 -61.64 -13.49
N ALA A 143 15.30 -61.80 -13.14
CA ALA A 143 14.54 -63.01 -13.45
C ALA A 143 14.49 -63.28 -14.96
N ARG A 144 14.34 -62.22 -15.78
CA ARG A 144 14.40 -62.35 -17.25
C ARG A 144 15.76 -62.76 -17.77
N LEU A 145 16.84 -62.24 -17.18
CA LEU A 145 18.21 -62.61 -17.53
C LEU A 145 18.44 -64.09 -17.22
N LEU A 146 18.08 -64.53 -16.01
CA LEU A 146 18.23 -65.92 -15.58
C LEU A 146 17.36 -66.89 -16.39
N TYR A 147 16.13 -66.51 -16.72
CA TYR A 147 15.28 -67.25 -17.66
C TYR A 147 15.96 -67.41 -19.02
N SER A 148 16.46 -66.31 -19.60
CA SER A 148 17.12 -66.32 -20.91
C SER A 148 18.40 -67.17 -20.91
N GLN A 149 19.15 -67.14 -19.80
CA GLN A 149 20.34 -67.96 -19.60
C GLN A 149 19.97 -69.45 -19.51
N ALA A 150 18.99 -69.81 -18.67
CA ALA A 150 18.52 -71.19 -18.54
C ALA A 150 18.01 -71.74 -19.87
N PHE A 151 17.19 -70.96 -20.58
CA PHE A 151 16.69 -71.27 -21.93
C PHE A 151 17.82 -71.49 -22.93
N GLY A 152 18.79 -70.58 -23.00
CA GLY A 152 19.94 -70.71 -23.89
C GLY A 152 20.79 -71.94 -23.57
N THR A 153 21.08 -72.17 -22.28
CA THR A 153 21.87 -73.33 -21.84
C THR A 153 21.15 -74.65 -22.12
N ARG A 154 19.84 -74.75 -21.83
CA ARG A 154 19.04 -75.93 -22.18
C ARG A 154 19.11 -76.21 -23.68
N LYS A 155 18.91 -75.20 -24.52
CA LYS A 155 18.96 -75.34 -25.99
C LYS A 155 20.32 -75.83 -26.47
N CYS A 156 21.42 -75.33 -25.91
CA CYS A 156 22.76 -75.82 -26.22
C CYS A 156 22.96 -77.29 -25.79
N LEU A 157 22.51 -77.67 -24.60
CA LEU A 157 22.61 -79.07 -24.11
C LEU A 157 21.75 -80.02 -24.95
N GLU A 158 20.54 -79.62 -25.34
CA GLU A 158 19.66 -80.37 -26.26
C GLU A 158 20.35 -80.60 -27.61
N ALA A 159 21.00 -79.57 -28.16
CA ALA A 159 21.72 -79.65 -29.43
C ALA A 159 22.96 -80.57 -29.35
N LEU A 160 23.76 -80.44 -28.29
CA LEU A 160 24.94 -81.29 -28.07
C LEU A 160 24.54 -82.76 -27.87
N LYS A 161 23.47 -83.01 -27.11
CA LYS A 161 22.91 -84.36 -26.96
C LYS A 161 22.42 -84.91 -28.29
N GLY A 162 21.73 -84.11 -29.10
CA GLY A 162 21.30 -84.48 -30.45
C GLY A 162 22.45 -84.76 -31.42
N ALA A 163 23.63 -84.15 -31.20
CA ALA A 163 24.86 -84.40 -31.96
C ALA A 163 25.63 -85.66 -31.52
N GLY A 164 25.12 -86.44 -30.56
CA GLY A 164 25.71 -87.71 -30.12
C GLY A 164 26.66 -87.60 -28.92
N ASN A 165 26.63 -86.49 -28.17
CA ASN A 165 27.38 -86.38 -26.91
C ASN A 165 26.59 -87.02 -25.75
N ASP A 166 27.30 -87.69 -24.83
CA ASP A 166 26.73 -88.33 -23.64
C ASP A 166 26.34 -87.31 -22.56
N ILE A 167 25.32 -86.51 -22.83
CA ILE A 167 24.76 -85.54 -21.88
C ILE A 167 23.64 -86.19 -21.06
N PRO A 168 23.76 -86.25 -19.72
CA PRO A 168 22.70 -86.75 -18.85
C PRO A 168 21.40 -85.97 -19.04
N GLN A 169 20.28 -86.68 -19.19
CA GLN A 169 18.95 -86.04 -19.31
C GLN A 169 18.62 -85.21 -18.07
N ALA A 170 19.04 -85.66 -16.89
CA ALA A 170 18.86 -84.93 -15.64
C ALA A 170 19.42 -83.49 -15.68
N SER A 171 20.52 -83.26 -16.41
CA SER A 171 21.08 -81.91 -16.59
C SER A 171 20.18 -81.02 -17.43
N ILE A 172 19.51 -81.57 -18.45
CA ILE A 172 18.55 -80.85 -19.30
C ILE A 172 17.28 -80.54 -18.49
N ASP A 173 16.76 -81.53 -17.77
CA ASP A 173 15.54 -81.40 -16.97
C ASP A 173 15.72 -80.35 -15.86
N MET A 174 16.91 -80.26 -15.26
CA MET A 174 17.23 -79.20 -14.30
C MET A 174 17.06 -77.79 -14.90
N PHE A 175 17.49 -77.56 -16.15
CA PHE A 175 17.29 -76.26 -16.81
C PHE A 175 15.84 -76.02 -17.25
N VAL A 176 15.06 -77.08 -17.55
CA VAL A 176 13.61 -76.97 -17.77
C VAL A 176 12.92 -76.44 -16.51
N GLU A 177 13.30 -76.96 -15.34
CA GLU A 177 12.75 -76.49 -14.05
C GLU A 177 13.20 -75.06 -13.73
N TYR A 178 14.44 -74.69 -14.03
CA TYR A 178 14.90 -73.30 -13.89
C TYR A 178 14.18 -72.33 -14.83
N GLU A 179 13.92 -72.72 -16.08
CA GLU A 179 13.09 -71.93 -17.01
C GLU A 179 11.71 -71.65 -16.41
N ARG A 180 10.99 -72.69 -15.96
CA ARG A 180 9.67 -72.51 -15.34
C ARG A 180 9.71 -71.61 -14.11
N LYS A 181 10.72 -71.79 -13.25
CA LYS A 181 10.88 -70.98 -12.04
C LYS A 181 11.06 -69.50 -12.37
N TYR A 182 12.01 -69.17 -13.25
CA TYR A 182 12.32 -67.79 -13.57
C TYR A 182 11.28 -67.14 -14.49
N GLU A 183 10.58 -67.92 -15.31
CA GLU A 183 9.40 -67.46 -16.05
C GLU A 183 8.28 -67.04 -15.11
N GLN A 184 7.97 -67.88 -14.10
CA GLN A 184 6.97 -67.57 -13.09
C GLN A 184 7.36 -66.35 -12.25
N GLU A 185 8.63 -66.26 -11.84
CA GLU A 185 9.16 -65.12 -11.09
C GLU A 185 9.10 -63.82 -11.92
N ALA A 186 9.48 -63.88 -13.20
CA ALA A 186 9.37 -62.74 -14.10
C ALA A 186 7.92 -62.29 -14.31
N GLU A 187 6.96 -63.22 -14.42
CA GLU A 187 5.55 -62.85 -14.59
C GLU A 187 4.97 -62.21 -13.32
N GLN A 188 5.38 -62.67 -12.13
CA GLN A 188 4.99 -62.04 -10.85
C GLN A 188 5.57 -60.62 -10.69
N LEU A 189 6.80 -60.41 -11.14
CA LEU A 189 7.52 -59.13 -11.01
C LEU A 189 7.27 -58.15 -12.15
N LYS A 190 6.46 -58.55 -13.13
CA LYS A 190 6.20 -57.79 -14.35
C LYS A 190 5.73 -56.38 -14.06
N VAL A 191 6.58 -55.42 -14.43
CA VAL A 191 6.26 -53.99 -14.34
C VAL A 191 5.59 -53.58 -15.64
N GLY A 192 4.28 -53.32 -15.61
CA GLY A 192 3.55 -52.78 -16.76
C GLY A 192 3.92 -51.32 -17.07
N GLU A 193 3.31 -50.76 -18.12
CA GLU A 193 3.49 -49.35 -18.49
C GLU A 193 3.07 -48.40 -17.36
N ILE A 194 3.76 -47.24 -17.27
CA ILE A 194 3.43 -46.22 -16.26
C ILE A 194 2.15 -45.52 -16.73
N PRO A 195 1.06 -45.55 -15.95
CA PRO A 195 -0.20 -44.97 -16.34
C PRO A 195 -0.05 -43.46 -16.45
N GLU A 196 -0.73 -42.87 -17.43
CA GLU A 196 -0.68 -41.42 -17.67
C GLU A 196 -1.10 -40.60 -16.45
N SER A 197 -1.95 -41.16 -15.58
CA SER A 197 -2.36 -40.54 -14.32
C SER A 197 -1.18 -40.25 -13.39
N ASP A 198 -0.14 -41.08 -13.40
CA ASP A 198 1.06 -40.87 -12.59
C ASP A 198 1.92 -39.73 -13.17
N PHE A 199 1.78 -39.39 -14.45
CA PHE A 199 2.50 -38.26 -15.06
C PHE A 199 1.76 -36.92 -15.01
N ARG A 200 0.46 -36.92 -14.68
CA ARG A 200 -0.38 -35.72 -14.70
C ARG A 200 -0.66 -35.19 -13.31
N LEU A 201 0.10 -34.17 -12.90
CA LEU A 201 -0.18 -33.40 -11.68
C LEU A 201 -1.42 -32.50 -11.80
N SER A 202 -1.93 -32.26 -13.01
CA SER A 202 -2.98 -31.27 -13.29
C SER A 202 -4.26 -31.86 -13.91
N PRO A 203 -5.43 -31.20 -13.74
CA PRO A 203 -5.74 -30.10 -12.82
C PRO A 203 -6.12 -30.61 -11.42
N LEU A 204 -5.91 -29.79 -10.39
CA LEU A 204 -6.56 -29.96 -9.10
C LEU A 204 -7.97 -29.35 -9.21
N VAL A 205 -9.00 -30.20 -9.23
CA VAL A 205 -10.38 -29.74 -9.15
C VAL A 205 -10.75 -29.67 -7.68
N LEU A 206 -10.54 -28.51 -7.07
CA LEU A 206 -10.87 -28.25 -5.67
C LEU A 206 -11.96 -27.19 -5.59
N GLU A 207 -13.10 -27.55 -4.99
CA GLU A 207 -14.17 -26.59 -4.72
C GLU A 207 -13.71 -25.62 -3.63
N SER A 208 -13.56 -24.33 -3.94
CA SER A 208 -13.21 -23.34 -2.92
C SER A 208 -14.43 -22.92 -2.11
N GLN A 209 -14.28 -22.89 -0.79
CA GLN A 209 -15.31 -22.41 0.13
C GLN A 209 -15.48 -20.88 0.09
N PHE A 210 -14.52 -20.16 -0.50
CA PHE A 210 -14.53 -18.69 -0.59
C PHE A 210 -14.96 -18.17 -1.97
N VAL A 211 -15.13 -19.07 -2.95
CA VAL A 211 -15.51 -18.70 -4.32
C VAL A 211 -16.93 -19.16 -4.57
N ASP A 212 -17.84 -18.21 -4.82
CA ASP A 212 -19.18 -18.55 -5.30
C ASP A 212 -19.08 -19.01 -6.77
N ALA A 213 -19.47 -20.26 -7.02
CA ALA A 213 -19.42 -20.87 -8.35
C ALA A 213 -20.25 -20.09 -9.40
N ARG A 214 -21.33 -19.41 -8.98
CA ARG A 214 -22.16 -18.59 -9.87
C ARG A 214 -21.42 -17.35 -10.33
N ILE A 215 -20.70 -16.70 -9.41
CA ILE A 215 -19.86 -15.54 -9.74
C ILE A 215 -18.70 -16.00 -10.63
N LEU A 216 -18.03 -17.10 -10.26
CA LEU A 216 -16.94 -17.67 -11.04
C LEU A 216 -17.35 -18.00 -12.49
N ALA A 217 -18.54 -18.56 -12.68
CA ALA A 217 -19.08 -18.88 -14.01
C ALA A 217 -19.36 -17.62 -14.87
N GLY A 218 -19.68 -16.49 -14.22
CA GLY A 218 -19.88 -15.20 -14.90
C GLY A 218 -18.58 -14.44 -15.20
N LEU A 219 -17.45 -14.87 -14.63
CA LEU A 219 -16.15 -14.25 -14.91
C LEU A 219 -15.66 -14.65 -16.30
N ASN A 220 -15.19 -13.67 -17.07
CA ASN A 220 -14.41 -13.95 -18.25
C ASN A 220 -12.95 -14.21 -17.84
N PRO A 221 -12.43 -15.45 -17.98
CA PRO A 221 -11.06 -15.77 -17.60
C PRO A 221 -10.01 -15.11 -18.50
N TYR A 222 -10.39 -14.70 -19.71
CA TYR A 222 -9.49 -14.16 -20.72
C TYR A 222 -9.86 -12.74 -21.19
N GLY A 223 -10.80 -12.08 -20.53
CA GLY A 223 -11.28 -10.75 -20.92
C GLY A 223 -11.59 -9.83 -19.75
N SER A 224 -12.14 -8.65 -20.05
CA SER A 224 -12.39 -7.63 -19.03
C SER A 224 -13.62 -7.97 -18.19
N ASN A 225 -13.43 -7.99 -16.88
CA ASN A 225 -14.49 -8.12 -15.88
C ASN A 225 -14.90 -6.76 -15.30
N ALA A 226 -14.47 -5.65 -15.91
CA ALA A 226 -14.69 -4.30 -15.40
C ALA A 226 -16.18 -3.91 -15.30
N GLY A 227 -17.04 -4.48 -16.16
CA GLY A 227 -18.49 -4.26 -16.10
C GLY A 227 -19.21 -4.98 -14.96
N LEU A 228 -18.51 -5.83 -14.19
CA LEU A 228 -19.09 -6.53 -13.03
C LEU A 228 -19.05 -5.70 -11.75
N ILE A 229 -18.18 -4.68 -11.70
CA ILE A 229 -18.09 -3.77 -10.56
C ILE A 229 -18.79 -2.48 -10.97
N ASP A 230 -19.67 -2.01 -10.11
CA ASP A 230 -20.35 -0.74 -10.30
C ASP A 230 -19.34 0.43 -10.36
N PRO A 231 -19.49 1.39 -11.29
CA PRO A 231 -18.57 2.52 -11.44
C PRO A 231 -18.40 3.38 -10.19
N GLU A 232 -19.47 3.58 -9.41
CA GLU A 232 -19.44 4.36 -8.17
C GLU A 232 -18.62 3.60 -7.10
N THR A 233 -18.82 2.29 -7.01
CA THR A 233 -18.01 1.40 -6.18
C THR A 233 -16.53 1.44 -6.57
N THR A 234 -16.24 1.47 -7.88
CA THR A 234 -14.86 1.56 -8.40
C THR A 234 -14.18 2.88 -8.01
N ALA A 235 -14.92 4.00 -8.05
CA ALA A 235 -14.40 5.31 -7.63
C ALA A 235 -14.04 5.34 -6.13
N ASN A 236 -14.83 4.68 -5.28
CA ASN A 236 -14.59 4.61 -3.84
C ASN A 236 -13.37 3.74 -3.47
N LEU A 237 -13.02 2.75 -4.30
CA LEU A 237 -11.79 1.94 -4.13
C LEU A 237 -10.51 2.72 -4.45
N HIS A 238 -10.61 3.79 -5.25
CA HIS A 238 -9.48 4.59 -5.73
C HIS A 238 -8.98 5.65 -4.73
N VAL A 239 -9.49 5.66 -3.49
CA VAL A 239 -8.94 6.52 -2.44
C VAL A 239 -7.55 6.00 -2.06
N SER A 240 -6.54 6.63 -2.66
CA SER A 240 -5.15 6.47 -2.31
C SER A 240 -5.02 6.48 -0.79
N CYS A 241 -4.61 5.34 -0.24
CA CYS A 241 -4.15 5.24 1.13
C CYS A 241 -2.93 6.16 1.24
N THR A 242 -3.16 7.44 1.58
CA THR A 242 -2.10 8.39 1.90
C THR A 242 -1.39 7.81 3.11
N ARG A 243 -0.29 7.08 2.87
CA ARG A 243 0.64 6.70 3.91
C ARG A 243 1.07 8.00 4.61
N PRO A 244 0.96 8.12 5.94
CA PRO A 244 1.70 9.18 6.61
C PRO A 244 3.18 8.93 6.34
N VAL A 245 3.78 9.77 5.52
CA VAL A 245 5.23 9.91 5.39
C VAL A 245 5.68 10.53 6.70
N GLY A 246 6.23 9.73 7.60
CA GLY A 246 6.65 10.24 8.90
C GLY A 246 6.99 9.18 9.92
N GLU A 247 7.93 8.29 9.60
CA GLU A 247 8.77 7.66 10.61
C GLU A 247 10.04 7.19 9.91
N ARG A 248 11.03 8.10 9.90
CA ARG A 248 12.40 7.80 9.53
C ARG A 248 12.92 6.83 10.59
N ARG A 249 12.84 5.54 10.27
CA ARG A 249 13.42 4.46 11.07
C ARG A 249 14.94 4.70 11.09
N GLU A 250 15.44 5.25 12.19
CA GLU A 250 16.87 5.29 12.45
C GLU A 250 17.33 3.86 12.72
N GLU A 251 18.16 3.36 11.81
CA GLU A 251 18.83 2.07 11.91
C GLU A 251 19.92 2.19 12.99
N PRO A 252 19.97 1.33 14.03
CA PRO A 252 21.01 1.40 15.04
C PRO A 252 22.32 0.88 14.45
N THR A 253 23.23 1.80 14.12
CA THR A 253 24.60 1.44 13.74
C THR A 253 25.35 0.97 15.00
N LEU A 254 25.68 -0.32 15.05
CA LEU A 254 26.55 -0.87 16.09
C LEU A 254 27.98 -0.31 15.93
N PRO A 255 28.69 0.05 17.02
CA PRO A 255 30.05 0.57 16.93
C PRO A 255 31.03 -0.57 16.69
N ILE A 256 31.76 -0.50 15.58
CA ILE A 256 32.98 -1.28 15.37
C ILE A 256 34.12 -0.48 15.99
N GLU A 257 34.68 -0.99 17.08
CA GLU A 257 35.95 -0.56 17.64
C GLU A 257 37.08 -0.90 16.65
N ASN A 258 37.95 0.07 16.36
CA ASN A 258 39.40 -0.14 16.37
C ASN A 258 40.17 1.19 16.46
N PRO A 259 41.37 1.20 17.05
CA PRO A 259 42.04 2.39 17.59
C PRO A 259 43.19 2.91 16.70
N LEU A 260 43.81 4.03 17.14
CA LEU A 260 44.95 4.77 16.56
C LEU A 260 44.50 5.77 15.48
N THR A 261 44.60 7.09 15.62
CA THR A 261 45.75 7.93 16.02
C THR A 261 45.25 9.35 16.39
N VAL A 262 45.65 9.91 17.53
CA VAL A 262 45.51 11.35 17.83
C VAL A 262 46.85 11.83 18.37
N LEU A 263 47.53 12.64 17.55
CA LEU A 263 48.59 13.57 17.93
C LEU A 263 47.93 14.95 17.95
N GLU A 264 48.09 15.65 19.09
CA GLU A 264 48.33 17.10 19.32
C GLU A 264 47.64 18.11 18.38
N GLU A 265 47.10 19.27 18.79
CA GLU A 265 47.39 20.14 19.93
C GLU A 265 46.32 21.26 19.96
N GLU A 266 46.19 21.92 21.11
CA GLU A 266 45.80 23.32 21.35
C GLU A 266 44.36 23.88 21.13
N VAL A 267 44.00 24.65 22.15
CA VAL A 267 42.79 25.44 22.49
C VAL A 267 43.15 26.95 22.21
N PRO A 268 42.33 28.03 22.42
CA PRO A 268 40.87 28.26 22.51
C PRO A 268 40.31 29.37 21.57
N GLY A 269 38.99 29.33 21.38
CA GLY A 269 38.01 30.42 21.46
C GLY A 269 38.33 31.88 21.03
N ARG A 270 37.46 32.45 20.20
CA ARG A 270 37.01 33.86 20.32
C ARG A 270 35.71 34.08 19.54
N GLY A 271 34.70 34.63 20.22
CA GLY A 271 33.48 35.11 19.57
C GLY A 271 33.70 36.43 18.83
N ALA A 272 32.94 36.65 17.76
CA ALA A 272 32.65 37.96 17.21
C ALA A 272 31.27 37.92 16.53
N ARG A 273 30.35 38.76 17.01
CA ARG A 273 29.14 39.17 16.29
C ARG A 273 29.53 40.19 15.23
N VAL A 274 29.01 40.07 14.02
CA VAL A 274 28.83 41.20 13.09
C VAL A 274 27.50 41.01 12.35
N ASP A 275 26.68 42.05 12.45
CA ASP A 275 25.43 42.30 11.74
C ASP A 275 25.62 42.33 10.22
N GLY A 276 24.61 41.91 9.48
CA GLY A 276 24.62 42.00 8.03
C GLY A 276 23.33 41.51 7.40
N ASN A 277 22.32 42.39 7.39
CA ASN A 277 21.16 42.29 6.50
C ASN A 277 21.62 42.01 5.06
N ASN A 278 21.24 40.86 4.51
CA ASN A 278 21.12 40.66 3.07
C ASN A 278 19.95 39.71 2.82
N VAL A 279 18.86 40.30 2.32
CA VAL A 279 17.73 39.63 1.71
C VAL A 279 18.23 38.92 0.44
N PRO A 280 18.05 37.60 0.26
CA PRO A 280 18.16 37.02 -1.06
C PRO A 280 16.82 37.23 -1.79
N VAL A 281 16.87 38.11 -2.77
CA VAL A 281 15.91 38.19 -3.88
C VAL A 281 15.76 36.79 -4.49
N LEU A 282 14.53 36.27 -4.43
CA LEU A 282 14.11 35.08 -5.17
C LEU A 282 14.21 35.37 -6.67
N VAL A 283 15.30 34.92 -7.29
CA VAL A 283 15.38 34.77 -8.74
C VAL A 283 14.53 33.56 -9.11
N LEU A 284 13.33 33.86 -9.61
CA LEU A 284 12.50 32.91 -10.35
C LEU A 284 13.21 32.59 -11.67
N SER A 285 13.64 31.34 -11.82
CA SER A 285 13.93 30.74 -13.12
C SER A 285 12.96 29.59 -13.33
N ASP A 286 11.89 29.88 -14.06
CA ASP A 286 11.08 28.89 -14.74
C ASP A 286 11.87 28.32 -15.91
N THR A 287 12.24 27.04 -15.84
CA THR A 287 12.38 26.22 -17.05
C THR A 287 11.71 24.87 -16.84
N SER A 288 10.48 24.82 -17.33
CA SER A 288 9.88 23.67 -18.01
C SER A 288 10.93 22.71 -18.59
N SER A 289 10.96 21.47 -18.10
CA SER A 289 11.01 20.32 -19.01
C SER A 289 10.39 19.09 -18.36
N HIS A 290 9.31 18.67 -19.00
CA HIS A 290 8.66 17.38 -18.91
C HIS A 290 9.66 16.23 -19.09
N ARG A 291 9.40 15.14 -18.36
CA ARG A 291 9.83 13.73 -18.52
C ARG A 291 10.77 13.25 -17.42
N ASP A 292 10.21 12.48 -16.48
CA ASP A 292 10.75 11.18 -16.10
C ASP A 292 9.78 10.46 -15.16
N GLY A 293 8.84 9.74 -15.76
CA GLY A 293 7.89 8.87 -15.09
C GLY A 293 7.94 7.47 -15.69
N GLU A 294 9.12 6.86 -15.78
CA GLU A 294 9.23 5.48 -16.27
C GLU A 294 10.53 4.77 -15.85
N LYS A 295 10.89 4.81 -14.57
CA LYS A 295 12.04 4.03 -14.05
C LYS A 295 11.75 3.34 -12.71
N THR A 296 10.63 2.61 -12.63
CA THR A 296 10.40 1.69 -11.50
C THR A 296 9.74 0.36 -11.88
N LEU A 297 9.45 0.13 -13.17
CA LEU A 297 8.91 -1.15 -13.68
C LEU A 297 9.92 -2.02 -14.45
N ALA A 298 11.18 -1.59 -14.57
CA ALA A 298 12.22 -2.37 -15.24
C ALA A 298 12.97 -3.34 -14.30
N ARG A 299 12.80 -3.24 -12.97
CA ARG A 299 13.53 -4.08 -12.00
C ARG A 299 12.80 -5.39 -11.65
N CYS A 300 11.48 -5.50 -11.89
CA CYS A 300 10.72 -6.72 -11.61
C CYS A 300 10.58 -7.68 -12.80
N ARG A 301 10.99 -7.30 -14.03
CA ARG A 301 10.95 -8.20 -15.21
C ARG A 301 12.24 -9.00 -15.45
N ARG A 302 13.18 -9.01 -14.51
CA ARG A 302 14.49 -9.71 -14.65
C ARG A 302 14.63 -11.03 -13.88
N MET A 303 13.55 -11.56 -13.30
CA MET A 303 13.56 -12.88 -12.63
C MET A 303 12.69 -13.96 -13.31
N LEU A 304 12.25 -13.74 -14.55
CA LEU A 304 11.73 -14.81 -15.41
C LEU A 304 12.28 -14.66 -16.83
N ARG A 305 13.58 -14.93 -17.00
CA ARG A 305 14.08 -15.40 -18.29
C ARG A 305 14.49 -16.86 -18.14
N CYS A 306 13.65 -17.69 -18.74
CA CYS A 306 13.93 -19.02 -19.25
C CYS A 306 15.44 -19.31 -19.39
N LYS A 307 15.93 -20.29 -18.64
CA LYS A 307 16.99 -21.17 -19.16
C LYS A 307 16.34 -22.01 -20.27
N SER A 308 16.23 -21.44 -21.47
CA SER A 308 16.10 -22.25 -22.68
C SER A 308 17.42 -23.02 -22.83
N LEU A 309 17.39 -24.30 -22.46
CA LEU A 309 18.37 -25.26 -22.96
C LEU A 309 18.21 -25.30 -24.48
N ARG A 310 19.15 -24.66 -25.19
CA ARG A 310 19.34 -24.88 -26.62
C ARG A 310 19.76 -26.33 -26.81
N LEU A 311 18.87 -27.16 -27.32
CA LEU A 311 19.23 -28.43 -27.96
C LEU A 311 19.86 -28.08 -29.32
N PRO A 312 21.06 -28.58 -29.64
CA PRO A 312 21.56 -28.51 -31.01
C PRO A 312 20.74 -29.48 -31.87
N ALA A 313 20.17 -28.95 -32.95
CA ALA A 313 19.63 -29.77 -34.03
C ALA A 313 20.78 -30.57 -34.66
N ASN A 314 20.73 -31.90 -34.56
CA ASN A 314 21.56 -32.77 -35.38
C ASN A 314 20.67 -33.73 -36.17
N ARG A 315 20.80 -33.58 -37.49
CA ARG A 315 20.27 -34.45 -38.53
C ARG A 315 20.71 -35.88 -38.31
N ALA A 316 19.81 -36.79 -38.63
CA ALA A 316 20.03 -38.22 -38.70
C ALA A 316 21.14 -38.58 -39.70
N SER A 317 22.13 -39.34 -39.24
CA SER A 317 22.81 -40.37 -40.03
C SER A 317 23.72 -41.21 -39.13
N GLY A 318 23.52 -42.53 -39.15
CA GLY A 318 24.59 -43.51 -38.95
C GLY A 318 24.85 -44.01 -37.52
N LEU A 319 24.38 -45.23 -37.27
CA LEU A 319 25.03 -46.31 -36.51
C LEU A 319 26.34 -45.96 -35.77
N ARG A 320 26.35 -46.12 -34.44
CA ARG A 320 27.27 -47.01 -33.68
C ARG A 320 27.08 -46.85 -32.16
N SER A 321 27.21 -47.99 -31.49
CA SER A 321 27.20 -48.27 -30.05
C SER A 321 27.98 -47.29 -29.16
N PHE A 322 27.44 -46.96 -27.98
CA PHE A 322 28.21 -46.51 -26.81
C PHE A 322 27.66 -47.11 -25.48
N PRO A 323 28.51 -47.35 -24.46
CA PRO A 323 28.21 -48.20 -23.30
C PRO A 323 27.62 -47.43 -22.09
N PRO A 324 27.03 -48.14 -21.10
CA PRO A 324 26.36 -47.53 -19.96
C PRO A 324 27.35 -47.24 -18.82
N LEU A 325 27.84 -46.01 -18.70
CA LEU A 325 28.61 -45.58 -17.52
C LEU A 325 28.58 -44.05 -17.31
N MET A 326 27.41 -43.42 -17.44
CA MET A 326 27.24 -41.98 -17.11
C MET A 326 25.81 -41.64 -16.65
N ILE A 327 25.20 -42.44 -15.77
CA ILE A 327 23.93 -42.06 -15.09
C ILE A 327 24.10 -41.92 -13.57
N ALA A 328 25.22 -42.39 -12.99
CA ALA A 328 25.46 -42.29 -11.54
C ALA A 328 25.99 -40.93 -11.05
N ARG A 329 26.16 -39.90 -11.91
CA ARG A 329 26.79 -38.63 -11.52
C ARG A 329 25.87 -37.40 -11.44
N VAL A 330 24.56 -37.57 -11.66
CA VAL A 330 23.56 -36.48 -11.54
C VAL A 330 22.68 -36.62 -10.29
N ILE A 331 22.69 -37.77 -9.60
CA ILE A 331 21.84 -38.00 -8.43
C ILE A 331 22.54 -37.63 -7.09
N GLY A 332 23.84 -37.32 -7.10
CA GLY A 332 24.63 -37.08 -5.87
C GLY A 332 24.85 -35.61 -5.45
N LYS A 333 24.14 -34.62 -6.01
CA LYS A 333 24.36 -33.18 -5.67
C LYS A 333 23.08 -32.34 -5.59
N LEU A 334 22.04 -32.87 -4.94
CA LEU A 334 21.01 -32.03 -4.32
C LEU A 334 21.15 -32.17 -2.80
N SER A 335 22.18 -31.49 -2.29
CA SER A 335 22.31 -31.24 -0.87
C SER A 335 21.11 -30.39 -0.45
N PHE A 336 20.27 -30.92 0.43
CA PHE A 336 19.35 -30.15 1.26
C PHE A 336 20.18 -29.21 2.14
N PRO A 337 19.93 -27.89 2.10
CA PRO A 337 19.68 -27.19 3.35
C PRO A 337 18.62 -26.10 3.16
N CYS A 338 17.39 -26.34 3.62
CA CYS A 338 16.37 -25.31 3.86
C CYS A 338 15.17 -25.92 4.62
N LEU A 339 15.40 -26.66 5.71
CA LEU A 339 14.32 -27.14 6.60
C LEU A 339 14.75 -27.19 8.08
N LEU A 340 15.57 -26.23 8.51
CA LEU A 340 15.94 -26.07 9.93
C LEU A 340 16.12 -24.58 10.22
N PHE A 341 15.02 -23.83 10.23
CA PHE A 341 14.90 -22.56 10.96
C PHE A 341 13.43 -22.16 10.96
N SER A 342 12.66 -22.68 11.92
CA SER A 342 11.44 -22.09 12.52
C SER A 342 10.67 -23.18 13.26
N PHE A 343 11.22 -23.66 14.37
CA PHE A 343 10.41 -24.31 15.41
C PHE A 343 11.14 -24.22 16.75
N GLU A 344 11.43 -22.99 17.17
CA GLU A 344 11.87 -22.73 18.54
C GLU A 344 11.46 -21.33 18.99
N SER A 345 10.15 -21.12 19.13
CA SER A 345 9.61 -20.07 20.00
C SER A 345 8.11 -20.32 20.20
N GLN A 346 7.77 -21.13 21.21
CA GLN A 346 6.55 -21.06 22.02
C GLN A 346 6.49 -22.27 22.97
N ARG A 347 7.23 -22.18 24.07
CA ARG A 347 6.85 -22.77 25.36
C ARG A 347 7.18 -21.74 26.44
N THR A 348 6.13 -21.08 26.91
CA THR A 348 6.00 -20.57 28.29
C THR A 348 4.97 -21.45 28.95
#